data_AF-B7KHN1-F1
#
_entry.id   AF-B7KHN1-F1
#
_cell.length_a   1.000
_cell.length_b   1.000
_cell.length_c   1.000
_cell.angle_alpha   90.00
_cell.angle_beta   90.00
_cell.angle_gamma   90.00
#
_symmetry.space_group_name_H-M   'P 1'
#
loop_
_entity.id
_entity.type
_entity.pdbx_description
1 polymer ?
#
loop_
_entity_poly.entity_id
_entity_poly.type
_entity_poly.pdbx_seq_one_letter_code
_entity_poly.pdbx_strand_id
1 'polypeptide(L)'
;MSQLLFHVPLITGSLVVGGVVIASGGSVLQSGIAGVATGATGFATSALVTQSQISKQRLVEQERDRLKLEIENQKRLLAFGSELEHLQGLRELLQQSIDELKQYKNSLNEDEYINPQLEESVTTFDFDLVIEQDGEESTTEKEQMENNIKVIIDFLENRDIKIKTIPTEDAADDIINSLSKFLGENYDGLRELLAIIKRSMQNSSSFSLSVKEYRQKDISNVCQFCTRLHDIAFLEEYRYFKSPKYLIKAKATTLPAAHSFFSGKWLERFVLLAVQKCVSLISSELEKDIVFSYLLNPQITLPNGDDFELDLICHASGSFFWIEAKSGNYQQHISKYSKMSKILNLDSRHSIMVLPDISEDRCTALTSLFSMTVCSLSCLEEILVETIRKDQTV
;
A
#
# COMPACT_ATOMS: atom_id res chain seq x y z
N MET A 1 25.15 -48.53 -48.36
CA MET A 1 24.47 -49.68 -48.99
C MET A 1 23.05 -49.70 -48.46
N SER A 2 22.06 -49.73 -49.37
CA SER A 2 20.64 -50.17 -49.26
C SER A 2 19.85 -49.92 -47.97
N GLN A 3 18.58 -49.51 -47.96
CA GLN A 3 17.55 -49.10 -48.93
C GLN A 3 16.34 -48.66 -48.06
N LEU A 4 15.70 -47.51 -48.31
CA LEU A 4 14.30 -47.32 -48.79
C LEU A 4 13.18 -48.05 -47.97
N LEU A 5 12.01 -47.49 -47.61
CA LEU A 5 11.06 -46.63 -48.34
C LEU A 5 10.12 -45.87 -47.36
N PHE A 6 9.92 -44.54 -47.48
CA PHE A 6 8.77 -43.77 -48.07
C PHE A 6 7.58 -43.48 -47.10
N HIS A 7 7.26 -42.22 -46.74
CA HIS A 7 6.53 -41.13 -47.47
C HIS A 7 5.00 -41.36 -47.53
N VAL A 8 4.06 -40.41 -47.38
CA VAL A 8 4.05 -38.93 -47.37
C VAL A 8 2.67 -38.41 -46.86
N PRO A 9 2.53 -37.12 -46.48
CA PRO A 9 1.33 -36.47 -45.92
C PRO A 9 0.48 -35.71 -46.97
N LEU A 10 -0.70 -35.16 -46.60
CA LEU A 10 -1.25 -33.95 -47.26
C LEU A 10 -2.31 -33.19 -46.42
N ILE A 11 -2.35 -31.89 -46.72
CA ILE A 11 -3.03 -30.74 -46.13
C ILE A 11 -4.40 -30.48 -46.78
N THR A 12 -5.37 -29.91 -46.04
CA THR A 12 -6.34 -28.85 -46.46
C THR A 12 -7.16 -28.48 -45.20
N GLY A 13 -7.37 -27.25 -44.74
CA GLY A 13 -7.36 -25.92 -45.36
C GLY A 13 -8.81 -25.48 -45.63
N SER A 14 -9.42 -24.69 -44.72
CA SER A 14 -10.43 -23.64 -45.03
C SER A 14 -10.95 -22.93 -43.78
N LEU A 15 -11.17 -21.63 -43.96
CA LEU A 15 -11.53 -20.56 -43.03
C LEU A 15 -12.98 -20.14 -43.31
N VAL A 16 -13.88 -20.12 -42.32
CA VAL A 16 -15.19 -19.42 -42.34
C VAL A 16 -15.53 -19.09 -40.87
N VAL A 17 -15.31 -17.86 -40.40
CA VAL A 17 -16.26 -16.72 -40.30
C VAL A 17 -17.52 -17.01 -39.47
N GLY A 18 -17.72 -16.13 -38.48
CA GLY A 18 -18.80 -16.00 -37.50
C GLY A 18 -20.17 -16.61 -37.80
N GLY A 19 -20.79 -17.11 -36.73
CA GLY A 19 -22.19 -17.47 -36.70
C GLY A 19 -22.60 -17.99 -35.33
N VAL A 20 -22.95 -17.09 -34.42
CA VAL A 20 -23.77 -17.43 -33.26
C VAL A 20 -25.12 -17.93 -33.81
N VAL A 21 -25.49 -19.17 -33.48
CA VAL A 21 -26.90 -19.58 -33.45
C VAL A 21 -27.20 -20.04 -32.03
N ILE A 22 -27.86 -19.15 -31.29
CA ILE A 22 -28.63 -19.51 -30.11
C ILE A 22 -29.95 -20.08 -30.62
N ALA A 23 -30.22 -21.35 -30.32
CA ALA A 23 -31.57 -21.89 -30.38
C ALA A 23 -31.84 -22.71 -29.12
N SER A 24 -32.70 -22.13 -28.30
CA SER A 24 -33.38 -22.67 -27.13
C SER A 24 -34.17 -23.95 -27.42
N GLY A 25 -34.22 -24.87 -26.44
CA GLY A 25 -35.33 -25.82 -26.28
C GLY A 25 -34.90 -27.26 -26.02
N GLY A 26 -35.33 -27.82 -24.88
CA GLY A 26 -35.19 -29.25 -24.55
C GLY A 26 -35.85 -30.17 -25.59
N SER A 27 -35.64 -31.48 -25.62
CA SER A 27 -35.63 -32.46 -24.52
C SER A 27 -35.53 -33.88 -25.12
N VAL A 28 -35.39 -34.91 -24.27
CA VAL A 28 -35.78 -36.33 -24.47
C VAL A 28 -34.71 -37.35 -24.94
N LEU A 29 -34.33 -38.20 -23.97
CA LEU A 29 -34.16 -39.67 -23.95
C LEU A 29 -33.59 -40.42 -25.18
N GLN A 30 -32.49 -41.15 -24.94
CA GLN A 30 -32.30 -42.48 -25.53
C GLN A 30 -32.14 -43.54 -24.45
N SER A 31 -33.07 -44.49 -24.51
CA SER A 31 -33.13 -45.76 -23.81
C SER A 31 -32.13 -46.77 -24.40
N GLY A 32 -31.51 -47.57 -23.53
CA GLY A 32 -30.80 -48.79 -23.90
C GLY A 32 -31.24 -49.94 -22.98
N ILE A 33 -32.09 -50.82 -23.50
CA ILE A 33 -32.53 -52.08 -22.86
C ILE A 33 -31.57 -53.20 -23.29
N ALA A 34 -31.10 -54.00 -22.33
CA ALA A 34 -30.71 -55.41 -22.49
C ALA A 34 -30.68 -56.02 -21.06
N GLY A 35 -31.17 -57.21 -20.73
CA GLY A 35 -31.92 -58.28 -21.38
C GLY A 35 -32.43 -59.20 -20.24
N VAL A 36 -33.47 -59.99 -20.51
CA VAL A 36 -34.18 -60.82 -19.54
C VAL A 36 -33.43 -62.14 -19.25
N ALA A 37 -33.32 -62.55 -17.98
CA ALA A 37 -33.39 -63.97 -17.60
C ALA A 37 -33.66 -64.22 -16.11
N THR A 38 -34.75 -64.95 -15.86
CA THR A 38 -35.00 -65.91 -14.76
C THR A 38 -35.04 -65.44 -13.29
N GLY A 39 -36.27 -65.46 -12.75
CA GLY A 39 -36.57 -66.17 -11.49
C GLY A 39 -36.04 -65.57 -10.18
N ALA A 40 -36.96 -64.95 -9.42
CA ALA A 40 -36.86 -64.73 -7.97
C ALA A 40 -35.82 -63.72 -7.44
N THR A 41 -35.72 -62.52 -8.02
CA THR A 41 -35.12 -61.35 -7.33
C THR A 41 -35.77 -60.03 -7.77
N GLY A 42 -37.10 -59.93 -7.67
CA GLY A 42 -37.85 -58.72 -8.08
C GLY A 42 -37.85 -57.56 -7.07
N PHE A 43 -37.33 -57.75 -5.85
CA PHE A 43 -37.43 -56.77 -4.77
C PHE A 43 -36.09 -56.13 -4.34
N ALA A 44 -34.95 -56.67 -4.76
CA ALA A 44 -33.64 -56.15 -4.32
C ALA A 44 -33.07 -55.07 -5.27
N THR A 45 -33.30 -55.18 -6.57
CA THR A 45 -32.78 -54.23 -7.58
C THR A 45 -33.57 -52.92 -7.63
N SER A 46 -34.89 -52.95 -7.40
CA SER A 46 -35.69 -51.72 -7.26
C SER A 46 -35.31 -50.94 -6.00
N ALA A 47 -35.06 -51.64 -4.88
CA ALA A 47 -34.62 -51.05 -3.62
C ALA A 47 -33.21 -50.43 -3.72
N LEU A 48 -32.24 -51.09 -4.35
CA LEU A 48 -30.88 -50.56 -4.49
C LEU A 48 -30.80 -49.35 -5.43
N VAL A 49 -31.56 -49.35 -6.53
CA VAL A 49 -31.63 -48.20 -7.46
C VAL A 49 -32.35 -47.01 -6.81
N THR A 50 -33.45 -47.24 -6.08
CA THR A 50 -34.12 -46.18 -5.31
C THR A 50 -33.25 -45.66 -4.17
N GLN A 51 -32.55 -46.53 -3.43
CA GLN A 51 -31.66 -46.12 -2.34
C GLN A 51 -30.45 -45.31 -2.84
N SER A 52 -29.90 -45.66 -4.02
CA SER A 52 -28.85 -44.89 -4.70
C SER A 52 -29.36 -43.51 -5.17
N GLN A 53 -30.54 -43.42 -5.76
CA GLN A 53 -31.13 -42.14 -6.17
C GLN A 53 -31.52 -41.26 -4.97
N ILE A 54 -32.06 -41.84 -3.90
CA ILE A 54 -32.38 -41.15 -2.64
C ILE A 54 -31.09 -40.63 -1.99
N SER A 55 -30.00 -41.40 -2.01
CA SER A 55 -28.71 -40.95 -1.46
C SER A 55 -28.11 -39.77 -2.24
N LYS A 56 -28.22 -39.78 -3.58
CA LYS A 56 -27.80 -38.65 -4.42
C LYS A 56 -28.68 -37.42 -4.24
N GLN A 57 -30.01 -37.59 -4.13
CA GLN A 57 -30.92 -36.50 -3.82
C GLN A 57 -30.65 -35.89 -2.44
N ARG A 58 -30.40 -36.71 -1.42
CA ARG A 58 -30.01 -36.22 -0.08
C ARG A 58 -28.69 -35.47 -0.10
N LEU A 59 -27.71 -35.92 -0.88
CA LEU A 59 -26.42 -35.23 -1.01
C LEU A 59 -26.59 -33.87 -1.70
N VAL A 60 -27.45 -33.79 -2.72
CA VAL A 60 -27.79 -32.54 -3.40
C VAL A 60 -28.58 -31.60 -2.50
N GLU A 61 -29.51 -32.12 -1.68
CA GLU A 61 -30.23 -31.33 -0.68
C GLU A 61 -29.30 -30.81 0.42
N GLN A 62 -28.35 -31.63 0.88
CA GLN A 62 -27.33 -31.21 1.85
C GLN A 62 -26.41 -30.11 1.29
N GLU A 63 -25.93 -30.23 0.05
CA GLU A 63 -25.14 -29.18 -0.60
C GLU A 63 -25.97 -27.92 -0.88
N ARG A 64 -27.26 -28.07 -1.25
CA ARG A 64 -28.16 -26.92 -1.42
C ARG A 64 -28.36 -26.16 -0.11
N ASP A 65 -28.58 -26.88 0.99
CA ASP A 65 -28.81 -26.25 2.29
C ASP A 65 -27.52 -25.65 2.85
N ARG A 66 -26.35 -26.26 2.57
CA ARG A 66 -25.03 -25.69 2.84
C ARG A 66 -24.80 -24.38 2.06
N LEU A 67 -25.09 -24.36 0.76
CA LEU A 67 -24.95 -23.16 -0.07
C LEU A 67 -25.93 -22.06 0.33
N LYS A 68 -27.16 -22.41 0.73
CA LYS A 68 -28.11 -21.44 1.30
C LYS A 68 -27.58 -20.81 2.57
N LEU A 69 -26.99 -21.60 3.47
CA LEU A 69 -26.38 -21.10 4.69
C LEU A 69 -25.18 -20.19 4.37
N GLU A 70 -24.35 -20.55 3.38
CA GLU A 70 -23.21 -19.75 2.93
C GLU A 70 -23.68 -18.41 2.32
N ILE A 71 -24.75 -18.42 1.51
CA ILE A 71 -25.37 -17.20 0.96
C ILE A 71 -25.98 -16.34 2.06
N GLU A 72 -26.64 -16.93 3.06
CA GLU A 72 -27.19 -16.22 4.21
C GLU A 72 -26.07 -15.58 5.06
N ASN A 73 -24.96 -16.30 5.22
CA ASN A 73 -23.80 -15.85 5.98
C ASN A 73 -23.02 -14.77 5.21
N GLN A 74 -22.90 -14.90 3.88
CA GLN A 74 -22.38 -13.85 3.00
C GLN A 74 -23.29 -12.64 2.94
N LYS A 75 -24.62 -12.81 2.97
CA LYS A 75 -25.59 -11.71 3.11
C LYS A 75 -25.47 -11.00 4.46
N ARG A 76 -25.17 -11.74 5.54
CA ARG A 76 -24.84 -11.16 6.86
C ARG A 76 -23.47 -10.47 6.88
N LEU A 77 -22.49 -10.95 6.13
CA LEU A 77 -21.19 -10.28 5.95
C LEU A 77 -21.30 -9.05 5.03
N LEU A 78 -22.22 -9.07 4.06
CA LEU A 78 -22.65 -7.95 3.23
C LEU A 78 -23.65 -7.02 3.95
N ALA A 79 -23.86 -7.19 5.27
CA ALA A 79 -24.59 -6.24 6.10
C ALA A 79 -23.84 -4.90 6.31
N PHE A 80 -23.01 -4.50 5.33
CA PHE A 80 -22.71 -3.11 5.03
C PHE A 80 -23.98 -2.28 4.80
N GLY A 81 -25.16 -2.88 4.58
CA GLY A 81 -26.42 -2.14 4.45
C GLY A 81 -26.72 -1.22 5.64
N SER A 82 -26.56 -1.69 6.89
CA SER A 82 -26.78 -0.84 8.07
C SER A 82 -25.68 0.19 8.27
N GLU A 83 -24.45 -0.13 7.87
CA GLU A 83 -23.30 0.77 7.96
C GLU A 83 -23.35 1.84 6.87
N LEU A 84 -23.85 1.50 5.69
CA LEU A 84 -24.13 2.41 4.57
C LEU A 84 -25.31 3.32 4.88
N GLU A 85 -26.41 2.80 5.45
CA GLU A 85 -27.52 3.61 5.94
C GLU A 85 -27.06 4.56 7.05
N HIS A 86 -26.18 4.09 7.95
CA HIS A 86 -25.62 4.93 8.99
C HIS A 86 -24.72 6.03 8.41
N LEU A 87 -23.83 5.71 7.47
CA LEU A 87 -22.96 6.67 6.80
C LEU A 87 -23.74 7.64 5.90
N GLN A 88 -24.83 7.20 5.27
CA GLN A 88 -25.75 8.06 4.52
C GLN A 88 -26.48 9.03 5.46
N GLY A 89 -26.96 8.55 6.61
CA GLY A 89 -27.54 9.42 7.64
C GLY A 89 -26.53 10.41 8.20
N LEU A 90 -25.27 9.99 8.38
CA LEU A 90 -24.18 10.86 8.86
C LEU A 90 -23.83 11.94 7.82
N ARG A 91 -23.87 11.60 6.53
CA ARG A 91 -23.72 12.53 5.41
C ARG A 91 -24.87 13.55 5.35
N GLU A 92 -26.12 13.11 5.52
CA GLU A 92 -27.27 14.01 5.52
C GLU A 92 -27.20 15.03 6.67
N LEU A 93 -26.81 14.58 7.88
CA LEU A 93 -26.60 15.46 9.03
C LEU A 93 -25.49 16.49 8.77
N LEU A 94 -24.36 16.07 8.19
CA LEU A 94 -23.27 16.96 7.80
C LEU A 94 -23.71 18.00 6.77
N GLN A 95 -24.50 17.59 5.77
CA GLN A 95 -25.02 18.48 4.75
C GLN A 95 -25.96 19.54 5.38
N GLN A 96 -26.81 19.11 6.31
CA GLN A 96 -27.71 20.00 7.02
C GLN A 96 -26.95 21.03 7.87
N SER A 97 -25.90 20.63 8.57
CA SER A 97 -25.03 21.56 9.31
C SER A 97 -24.29 22.54 8.39
N ILE A 98 -23.86 22.10 7.20
CA ILE A 98 -23.25 22.99 6.20
C ILE A 98 -24.26 24.03 5.71
N ASP A 99 -25.50 23.63 5.47
CA ASP A 99 -26.55 24.54 4.98
C ASP A 99 -26.96 25.55 6.06
N GLU A 100 -27.01 25.15 7.33
CA GLU A 100 -27.20 26.06 8.47
C GLU A 100 -26.05 27.08 8.58
N LEU A 101 -24.79 26.64 8.41
CA LEU A 101 -23.63 27.54 8.42
C LEU A 101 -23.65 28.51 7.23
N LYS A 102 -24.11 28.07 6.06
CA LYS A 102 -24.31 28.95 4.89
C LYS A 102 -25.40 29.99 5.13
N GLN A 103 -26.51 29.60 5.75
CA GLN A 103 -27.57 30.54 6.14
C GLN A 103 -27.07 31.55 7.18
N TYR A 104 -26.32 31.09 8.18
CA TYR A 104 -25.71 31.97 9.19
C TYR A 104 -24.73 32.98 8.55
N LYS A 105 -23.86 32.51 7.64
CA LYS A 105 -22.97 33.36 6.85
C LYS A 105 -23.74 34.39 6.01
N ASN A 106 -24.84 33.99 5.38
CA ASN A 106 -25.67 34.90 4.61
C ASN A 106 -26.38 35.94 5.49
N SER A 107 -26.81 35.55 6.70
CA SER A 107 -27.40 36.50 7.67
C SER A 107 -26.37 37.50 8.23
N LEU A 108 -25.10 37.12 8.31
CA LEU A 108 -24.00 38.03 8.68
C LEU A 108 -23.65 39.01 7.55
N ASN A 109 -23.90 38.66 6.29
CA ASN A 109 -23.67 39.53 5.13
C ASN A 109 -24.83 40.51 4.86
N GLU A 110 -26.00 40.36 5.48
CA GLU A 110 -27.12 41.30 5.32
C GLU A 110 -27.03 42.54 6.23
N ASP A 111 -26.14 42.56 7.22
CA ASP A 111 -25.98 43.68 8.16
C ASP A 111 -24.84 44.67 7.80
N GLU A 112 -24.16 44.51 6.66
CA GLU A 112 -23.05 45.38 6.27
C GLU A 112 -23.24 46.03 4.89
N TYR A 113 -24.25 46.89 4.78
CA TYR A 113 -24.20 47.99 3.81
C TYR A 113 -23.40 49.12 4.47
N ILE A 114 -22.13 49.33 4.08
CA ILE A 114 -21.48 50.61 3.69
C ILE A 114 -19.99 50.35 3.37
N ASN A 115 -19.65 50.36 2.08
CA ASN A 115 -18.56 51.09 1.40
C ASN A 115 -17.82 50.21 0.35
N PRO A 116 -17.93 50.52 -0.96
CA PRO A 116 -17.28 49.74 -1.99
C PRO A 116 -15.85 50.26 -2.17
N GLN A 117 -14.84 49.53 -1.71
CA GLN A 117 -13.49 49.44 -2.29
C GLN A 117 -12.73 48.31 -1.61
N LEU A 118 -12.69 47.14 -2.26
CA LEU A 118 -11.64 46.10 -2.23
C LEU A 118 -12.21 44.84 -2.91
N GLU A 119 -12.24 44.84 -4.25
CA GLU A 119 -12.32 43.58 -5.00
C GLU A 119 -10.90 43.03 -5.11
N GLU A 120 -10.63 41.88 -4.46
CA GLU A 120 -9.85 40.80 -5.06
C GLU A 120 -9.93 39.49 -4.24
N SER A 121 -10.31 38.42 -4.95
CA SER A 121 -10.09 37.00 -4.66
C SER A 121 -10.86 36.29 -3.53
N VAL A 122 -12.04 35.77 -3.86
CA VAL A 122 -12.53 34.49 -3.31
C VAL A 122 -13.06 33.66 -4.47
N THR A 123 -12.24 32.73 -4.97
CA THR A 123 -12.69 31.71 -5.92
C THR A 123 -13.45 30.63 -5.16
N THR A 124 -14.68 30.42 -5.63
CA THR A 124 -15.66 29.43 -5.21
C THR A 124 -15.12 28.01 -5.34
N PHE A 125 -15.16 27.24 -4.25
CA PHE A 125 -15.03 25.77 -4.29
C PHE A 125 -16.35 25.20 -4.82
N ASP A 126 -16.31 24.69 -6.04
CA ASP A 126 -17.38 23.90 -6.65
C ASP A 126 -17.04 22.42 -6.44
N PHE A 127 -17.93 21.67 -5.81
CA PHE A 127 -17.78 20.23 -5.56
C PHE A 127 -18.82 19.50 -6.40
N ASP A 128 -18.60 19.49 -7.71
CA ASP A 128 -19.37 18.67 -8.64
C ASP A 128 -18.53 17.47 -9.11
N LEU A 129 -19.20 16.32 -9.11
CA LEU A 129 -18.72 15.01 -9.52
C LEU A 129 -17.95 15.05 -10.85
N VAL A 130 -16.78 14.40 -10.88
CA VAL A 130 -16.27 13.78 -12.10
C VAL A 130 -16.04 12.29 -11.83
N ILE A 131 -16.96 11.49 -12.34
CA ILE A 131 -16.71 10.12 -12.74
C ILE A 131 -16.46 10.15 -14.26
N GLU A 132 -15.43 9.42 -14.67
CA GLU A 132 -15.01 9.00 -16.02
C GLU A 132 -13.87 9.76 -16.75
N GLN A 133 -12.75 9.02 -16.82
CA GLN A 133 -11.95 8.67 -18.01
C GLN A 133 -10.83 9.62 -18.49
N ASP A 134 -9.66 8.97 -18.62
CA ASP A 134 -8.45 9.28 -19.38
C ASP A 134 -7.74 10.62 -19.10
N GLY A 135 -6.59 10.48 -18.45
CA GLY A 135 -5.79 11.58 -17.94
C GLY A 135 -4.99 12.32 -19.01
N GLU A 136 -5.28 13.60 -19.13
CA GLU A 136 -4.28 14.64 -19.41
C GLU A 136 -4.04 15.38 -18.09
N GLU A 137 -2.93 15.08 -17.41
CA GLU A 137 -2.42 15.92 -16.30
C GLU A 137 -2.16 17.33 -16.81
N SER A 138 -2.62 18.34 -16.05
CA SER A 138 -2.51 19.75 -16.42
C SER A 138 -1.05 20.21 -16.50
N THR A 139 -0.74 21.01 -17.52
CA THR A 139 0.61 21.55 -17.80
C THR A 139 1.20 22.35 -16.63
N THR A 140 0.36 22.98 -15.80
CA THR A 140 0.77 23.82 -14.67
C THR A 140 1.34 22.99 -13.50
N GLU A 141 0.78 21.82 -13.21
CA GLU A 141 1.25 20.94 -12.12
C GLU A 141 2.59 20.29 -12.46
N LYS A 142 2.79 19.93 -13.73
CA LYS A 142 4.08 19.41 -14.23
C LYS A 142 5.18 20.46 -14.17
N GLU A 143 4.92 21.68 -14.64
CA GLU A 143 5.90 22.77 -14.58
C GLU A 143 6.26 23.15 -13.13
N GLN A 144 5.30 23.13 -12.21
CA GLN A 144 5.55 23.43 -10.80
C GLN A 144 6.33 22.30 -10.10
N MET A 145 6.04 21.03 -10.40
CA MET A 145 6.82 19.89 -9.91
C MET A 145 8.26 19.90 -10.48
N GLU A 146 8.42 20.18 -11.77
CA GLU A 146 9.72 20.30 -12.42
C GLU A 146 10.57 21.44 -11.81
N ASN A 147 9.95 22.60 -11.59
CA ASN A 147 10.61 23.73 -10.92
C ASN A 147 10.98 23.42 -9.46
N ASN A 148 10.12 22.69 -8.75
CA ASN A 148 10.38 22.27 -7.37
C ASN A 148 11.55 21.28 -7.27
N ILE A 149 11.67 20.33 -8.20
CA ILE A 149 12.79 19.38 -8.20
C ILE A 149 14.11 20.08 -8.60
N LYS A 150 14.05 21.08 -9.49
CA LYS A 150 15.22 21.80 -9.98
C LYS A 150 16.10 22.38 -8.86
N VAL A 151 15.51 22.83 -7.74
CA VAL A 151 16.28 23.36 -6.60
C VAL A 151 17.22 22.32 -5.99
N ILE A 152 16.81 21.04 -5.97
CA ILE A 152 17.62 19.93 -5.47
C ILE A 152 18.68 19.54 -6.49
N ILE A 153 18.34 19.55 -7.79
CA ILE A 153 19.30 19.32 -8.88
C ILE A 153 20.42 20.36 -8.80
N ASP A 154 20.06 21.64 -8.77
CA ASP A 154 21.02 22.75 -8.68
C ASP A 154 21.89 22.62 -7.40
N PHE A 155 21.30 22.19 -6.27
CA PHE A 155 22.05 21.94 -5.03
C PHE A 155 23.12 20.85 -5.16
N LEU A 156 22.79 19.76 -5.85
CA LEU A 156 23.70 18.63 -6.09
C LEU A 156 24.78 19.00 -7.12
N GLU A 157 24.40 19.65 -8.22
CA GLU A 157 25.33 20.05 -9.28
C GLU A 157 26.38 21.05 -8.79
N ASN A 158 26.00 21.98 -7.90
CA ASN A 158 26.93 22.92 -7.25
C ASN A 158 27.99 22.23 -6.36
N ARG A 159 27.88 20.92 -6.15
CA ARG A 159 28.83 20.09 -5.40
C ARG A 159 29.51 19.03 -6.29
N ASP A 160 29.45 19.21 -7.60
CA ASP A 160 29.94 18.26 -8.60
C ASP A 160 29.28 16.86 -8.50
N ILE A 161 28.06 16.79 -7.97
CA ILE A 161 27.26 15.56 -7.88
C ILE A 161 26.29 15.53 -9.05
N LYS A 162 26.31 14.43 -9.82
CA LYS A 162 25.45 14.25 -11.01
C LYS A 162 24.37 13.23 -10.75
N ILE A 163 23.12 13.56 -11.07
CA ILE A 163 22.03 12.59 -11.02
C ILE A 163 22.12 11.67 -12.24
N LYS A 164 22.10 10.35 -12.00
CA LYS A 164 22.01 9.31 -13.03
C LYS A 164 20.57 8.98 -13.36
N THR A 165 19.78 8.71 -12.32
CA THR A 165 18.37 8.30 -12.46
C THR A 165 17.57 8.79 -11.27
N ILE A 166 16.35 9.24 -11.53
CA ILE A 166 15.33 9.51 -10.53
C ILE A 166 14.22 8.46 -10.75
N PRO A 167 13.92 7.62 -9.75
CA PRO A 167 12.79 6.72 -9.85
C PRO A 167 11.48 7.48 -10.06
N THR A 168 10.63 6.99 -10.95
CA THR A 168 9.29 7.55 -11.17
C THR A 168 8.34 7.05 -10.10
N GLU A 169 7.49 7.94 -9.59
CA GLU A 169 6.37 7.54 -8.73
C GLU A 169 5.21 7.02 -9.58
N ASP A 170 4.48 6.04 -9.06
CA ASP A 170 3.31 5.46 -9.71
C ASP A 170 2.13 5.31 -8.73
N ALA A 171 0.95 4.97 -9.24
CA ALA A 171 -0.26 4.82 -8.41
C ALA A 171 -0.15 3.72 -7.34
N ALA A 172 0.77 2.76 -7.47
CA ALA A 172 0.99 1.75 -6.44
C ALA A 172 1.73 2.35 -5.23
N ASP A 173 2.43 3.47 -5.39
CA ASP A 173 3.13 4.13 -4.29
C ASP A 173 2.19 4.67 -3.21
N ASP A 174 0.94 5.04 -3.52
CA ASP A 174 -0.03 5.44 -2.50
C ASP A 174 -0.38 4.31 -1.53
N ILE A 175 -0.50 3.09 -2.07
CA ILE A 175 -0.73 1.88 -1.29
C ILE A 175 0.50 1.59 -0.42
N ILE A 176 1.70 1.70 -1.01
CA ILE A 176 2.97 1.52 -0.30
C ILE A 176 3.14 2.57 0.81
N ASN A 177 2.83 3.83 0.55
CA ASN A 177 2.84 4.93 1.51
C ASN A 177 1.90 4.62 2.68
N SER A 178 0.68 4.20 2.38
CA SER A 178 -0.31 3.86 3.40
C SER A 178 0.10 2.65 4.26
N LEU A 179 0.78 1.66 3.68
CA LEU A 179 1.34 0.53 4.44
C LEU A 179 2.54 0.94 5.28
N SER A 180 3.42 1.76 4.71
CA SER A 180 4.63 2.28 5.36
C SER A 180 4.28 3.15 6.56
N LYS A 181 3.29 4.04 6.42
CA LYS A 181 2.72 4.84 7.51
C LYS A 181 2.23 3.96 8.65
N PHE A 182 1.37 2.98 8.33
CA PHE A 182 0.80 2.09 9.33
C PHE A 182 1.88 1.27 10.05
N LEU A 183 2.88 0.78 9.31
CA LEU A 183 3.99 0.02 9.87
C LEU A 183 4.86 0.88 10.79
N GLY A 184 5.25 2.08 10.37
CA GLY A 184 6.09 2.97 11.16
C GLY A 184 5.42 3.48 12.43
N GLU A 185 4.15 3.88 12.36
CA GLU A 185 3.37 4.33 13.53
C GLU A 185 3.11 3.23 14.57
N ASN A 186 3.16 1.96 14.15
CA ASN A 186 2.88 0.80 14.99
C ASN A 186 4.07 -0.17 15.08
N TYR A 187 5.29 0.34 14.85
CA TYR A 187 6.48 -0.48 14.67
C TYR A 187 6.76 -1.41 15.85
N ASP A 188 6.63 -0.93 17.09
CA ASP A 188 6.88 -1.73 18.29
C ASP A 188 6.06 -3.02 18.36
N GLY A 189 4.79 -2.97 17.93
CA GLY A 189 3.89 -4.13 17.90
C GLY A 189 4.06 -4.98 16.65
N LEU A 190 4.64 -4.45 15.58
CA LEU A 190 4.77 -5.10 14.28
C LEU A 190 6.18 -5.65 13.98
N ARG A 191 7.21 -5.23 14.73
CA ARG A 191 8.61 -5.61 14.46
C ARG A 191 8.87 -7.11 14.44
N GLU A 192 8.21 -7.88 15.31
CA GLU A 192 8.35 -9.34 15.34
C GLU A 192 7.73 -9.98 14.08
N LEU A 193 6.54 -9.51 13.69
CA LEU A 193 5.91 -9.93 12.44
C LEU A 193 6.82 -9.63 11.24
N LEU A 194 7.38 -8.42 11.17
CA LEU A 194 8.27 -8.00 10.09
C LEU A 194 9.52 -8.89 10.02
N ALA A 195 10.13 -9.22 11.16
CA ALA A 195 11.30 -10.09 11.22
C ALA A 195 10.98 -11.52 10.75
N ILE A 196 9.80 -12.05 11.10
CA ILE A 196 9.34 -13.37 10.66
C ILE A 196 9.05 -13.37 9.16
N ILE A 197 8.38 -12.34 8.64
CA ILE A 197 8.12 -12.20 7.19
C ILE A 197 9.44 -12.18 6.43
N LYS A 198 10.38 -11.30 6.80
CA LYS A 198 11.72 -11.21 6.19
C LYS A 198 12.42 -12.58 6.14
N ARG A 199 12.40 -13.33 7.24
CA ARG A 199 13.00 -14.67 7.33
C ARG A 199 12.27 -15.70 6.45
N SER A 200 10.94 -15.62 6.38
CA SER A 200 10.12 -16.54 5.59
C SER A 200 10.34 -16.35 4.09
N MET A 201 10.56 -15.10 3.64
CA MET A 201 10.82 -14.78 2.23
C MET A 201 12.13 -15.39 1.73
N GLN A 202 13.17 -15.46 2.57
CA GLN A 202 14.45 -16.09 2.23
C GLN A 202 14.31 -17.58 1.90
N ASN A 203 13.31 -18.26 2.46
CA ASN A 203 13.10 -19.70 2.32
C ASN A 203 11.80 -20.04 1.57
N SER A 204 11.09 -19.03 1.04
CA SER A 204 9.76 -19.14 0.41
C SER A 204 8.77 -20.00 1.22
N SER A 205 8.85 -19.93 2.55
CA SER A 205 8.11 -20.81 3.45
C SER A 205 6.91 -20.11 4.06
N SER A 206 5.89 -20.89 4.46
CA SER A 206 4.87 -20.36 5.36
C SER A 206 5.48 -20.08 6.74
N PHE A 207 4.87 -19.17 7.47
CA PHE A 207 5.25 -18.83 8.83
C PHE A 207 4.06 -18.91 9.78
N SER A 208 4.37 -18.96 11.08
CA SER A 208 3.39 -18.89 12.14
C SER A 208 3.87 -17.94 13.23
N LEU A 209 2.97 -17.09 13.72
CA LEU A 209 3.24 -16.14 14.79
C LEU A 209 2.19 -16.32 15.89
N SER A 210 2.64 -16.64 17.11
CA SER A 210 1.75 -16.67 18.27
C SER A 210 1.58 -15.26 18.81
N VAL A 211 0.33 -14.82 18.92
CA VAL A 211 -0.02 -13.50 19.44
C VAL A 211 -0.71 -13.60 20.81
N LYS A 212 -0.46 -14.69 21.55
CA LYS A 212 -1.13 -14.98 22.82
C LYS A 212 -0.77 -13.97 23.92
N GLU A 213 0.49 -13.55 23.95
CA GLU A 213 1.04 -12.62 24.96
C GLU A 213 1.03 -11.15 24.46
N TYR A 214 0.46 -10.90 23.28
CA TYR A 214 0.38 -9.56 22.72
C TYR A 214 -0.72 -8.75 23.41
N ARG A 215 -0.56 -7.43 23.46
CA ARG A 215 -1.65 -6.54 23.90
C ARG A 215 -2.76 -6.57 22.87
N GLN A 216 -4.00 -6.33 23.30
CA GLN A 216 -5.16 -6.32 22.40
C GLN A 216 -5.00 -5.35 21.22
N LYS A 217 -4.37 -4.18 21.46
CA LYS A 217 -4.03 -3.21 20.41
C LYS A 217 -3.07 -3.80 19.39
N ASP A 218 -2.00 -4.46 19.84
CA ASP A 218 -0.98 -5.04 18.96
C ASP A 218 -1.55 -6.22 18.16
N ILE A 219 -2.41 -7.05 18.75
CA ILE A 219 -3.14 -8.10 18.02
C ILE A 219 -3.96 -7.50 16.89
N SER A 220 -4.71 -6.42 17.18
CA SER A 220 -5.49 -5.70 16.17
C SER A 220 -4.61 -5.16 15.05
N ASN A 221 -3.51 -4.49 15.41
CA ASN A 221 -2.56 -3.91 14.45
C ASN A 221 -1.94 -4.98 13.55
N VAL A 222 -1.48 -6.10 14.12
CA VAL A 222 -0.94 -7.23 13.38
C VAL A 222 -1.98 -7.81 12.42
N CYS A 223 -3.23 -7.97 12.86
CA CYS A 223 -4.29 -8.51 12.02
C CYS A 223 -4.63 -7.58 10.86
N GLN A 224 -4.77 -6.28 11.13
CA GLN A 224 -5.02 -5.26 10.11
C GLN A 224 -3.89 -5.22 9.09
N PHE A 225 -2.63 -5.24 9.55
CA PHE A 225 -1.48 -5.22 8.64
C PHE A 225 -1.44 -6.46 7.76
N CYS A 226 -1.59 -7.66 8.33
CA CYS A 226 -1.64 -8.90 7.56
C CYS A 226 -2.80 -8.93 6.55
N THR A 227 -3.99 -8.43 6.90
CA THR A 227 -5.10 -8.31 5.95
C THR A 227 -4.71 -7.42 4.78
N ARG A 228 -4.20 -6.21 5.04
CA ARG A 228 -3.80 -5.28 3.99
C ARG A 228 -2.69 -5.83 3.09
N LEU A 229 -1.71 -6.52 3.68
CA LEU A 229 -0.65 -7.19 2.92
C LEU A 229 -1.20 -8.31 2.03
N HIS A 230 -2.21 -9.05 2.51
CA HIS A 230 -2.87 -10.08 1.72
C HIS A 230 -3.69 -9.48 0.57
N ASP A 231 -4.40 -8.39 0.82
CA ASP A 231 -5.21 -7.70 -0.20
C ASP A 231 -4.38 -7.20 -1.39
N ILE A 232 -3.11 -6.88 -1.16
CA ILE A 232 -2.17 -6.44 -2.21
C ILE A 232 -1.22 -7.55 -2.68
N ALA A 233 -1.54 -8.81 -2.36
CA ALA A 233 -0.75 -10.00 -2.70
C ALA A 233 0.69 -10.03 -2.17
N PHE A 234 1.03 -9.26 -1.13
CA PHE A 234 2.30 -9.38 -0.41
C PHE A 234 2.31 -10.61 0.51
N LEU A 235 1.13 -11.05 0.95
CA LEU A 235 0.92 -12.38 1.52
C LEU A 235 0.04 -13.20 0.56
N GLU A 236 0.51 -14.37 0.16
CA GLU A 236 -0.25 -15.32 -0.67
C GLU A 236 -1.33 -16.04 0.14
N GLU A 237 -1.05 -16.25 1.43
CA GLU A 237 -1.95 -16.87 2.37
C GLU A 237 -1.95 -16.07 3.66
N TYR A 238 -3.12 -15.87 4.25
CA TYR A 238 -3.25 -15.29 5.58
C TYR A 238 -4.47 -15.88 6.30
N ARG A 239 -4.24 -16.36 7.52
CA ARG A 239 -5.29 -16.83 8.41
C ARG A 239 -4.97 -16.54 9.87
N TYR A 240 -5.89 -15.87 10.55
CA TYR A 240 -5.86 -15.70 11.99
C TYR A 240 -6.77 -16.73 12.70
N PHE A 241 -6.18 -17.48 13.62
CA PHE A 241 -6.89 -18.37 14.53
C PHE A 241 -7.10 -17.66 15.87
N LYS A 242 -8.35 -17.28 16.13
CA LYS A 242 -8.80 -16.68 17.40
C LYS A 242 -8.60 -17.63 18.59
N SER A 243 -9.03 -17.18 19.77
CA SER A 243 -9.09 -17.99 20.99
C SER A 243 -9.65 -19.39 20.73
N PRO A 244 -9.06 -20.45 21.32
CA PRO A 244 -7.94 -20.42 22.27
C PRO A 244 -6.54 -20.43 21.61
N LYS A 245 -6.44 -20.39 20.27
CA LYS A 245 -5.17 -20.61 19.56
C LYS A 245 -4.29 -19.37 19.47
N TYR A 246 -4.88 -18.18 19.30
CA TYR A 246 -4.16 -16.90 19.16
C TYR A 246 -2.94 -17.00 18.24
N LEU A 247 -3.18 -17.51 17.02
CA LEU A 247 -2.12 -17.90 16.10
C LEU A 247 -2.38 -17.32 14.72
N ILE A 248 -1.39 -16.66 14.14
CA ILE A 248 -1.39 -16.26 12.74
C ILE A 248 -0.63 -17.32 11.95
N LYS A 249 -1.20 -17.73 10.83
CA LYS A 249 -0.53 -18.50 9.80
C LYS A 249 -0.60 -17.74 8.49
N ALA A 250 0.52 -17.56 7.83
CA ALA A 250 0.59 -16.84 6.57
C ALA A 250 1.77 -17.32 5.73
N LYS A 251 1.77 -16.92 4.46
CA LYS A 251 2.87 -17.19 3.52
C LYS A 251 3.16 -15.91 2.76
N ALA A 252 4.40 -15.43 2.86
CA ALA A 252 4.85 -14.27 2.09
C ALA A 252 5.03 -14.65 0.62
N THR A 253 4.76 -13.71 -0.27
CA THR A 253 5.00 -13.89 -1.70
C THR A 253 6.48 -13.75 -2.06
N THR A 254 6.85 -14.14 -3.28
CA THR A 254 8.17 -13.91 -3.89
C THR A 254 8.19 -12.72 -4.86
N LEU A 255 7.12 -11.92 -4.93
CA LEU A 255 7.07 -10.72 -5.77
C LEU A 255 8.21 -9.74 -5.42
N PRO A 256 8.91 -9.16 -6.42
CA PRO A 256 9.97 -8.18 -6.19
C PRO A 256 9.52 -6.96 -5.38
N ALA A 257 8.29 -6.49 -5.59
CA ALA A 257 7.71 -5.37 -4.85
C ALA A 257 7.58 -5.67 -3.35
N ALA A 258 7.09 -6.86 -2.99
CA ALA A 258 7.03 -7.29 -1.60
C ALA A 258 8.43 -7.40 -0.99
N HIS A 259 9.39 -7.95 -1.75
CA HIS A 259 10.78 -8.08 -1.28
C HIS A 259 11.41 -6.71 -1.01
N SER A 260 11.28 -5.77 -1.94
CA SER A 260 11.75 -4.40 -1.79
C SER A 260 11.09 -3.71 -0.59
N PHE A 261 9.75 -3.82 -0.48
CA PHE A 261 8.99 -3.27 0.63
C PHE A 261 9.55 -3.74 1.97
N PHE A 262 9.59 -5.05 2.21
CA PHE A 262 10.05 -5.58 3.49
C PHE A 262 11.54 -5.35 3.72
N SER A 263 12.38 -5.28 2.68
CA SER A 263 13.84 -5.12 2.83
C SER A 263 14.28 -3.72 3.23
N GLY A 264 13.46 -2.69 3.04
CA GLY A 264 13.85 -1.33 3.41
C GLY A 264 12.91 -0.24 2.92
N LYS A 265 12.28 -0.43 1.76
CA LYS A 265 11.47 0.61 1.11
C LYS A 265 10.34 1.13 1.98
N TRP A 266 9.79 0.31 2.88
CA TRP A 266 8.80 0.77 3.87
C TRP A 266 9.33 1.90 4.77
N LEU A 267 10.60 1.85 5.15
CA LEU A 267 11.20 2.83 6.06
C LEU A 267 11.49 4.13 5.32
N GLU A 268 12.03 4.04 4.10
CA GLU A 268 12.26 5.19 3.22
C GLU A 268 10.95 5.97 2.97
N ARG A 269 9.88 5.24 2.65
CA ARG A 269 8.54 5.82 2.45
C ARG A 269 7.95 6.38 3.74
N PHE A 270 8.13 5.70 4.87
CA PHE A 270 7.70 6.22 6.17
C PHE A 270 8.40 7.53 6.54
N VAL A 271 9.72 7.62 6.31
CA VAL A 271 10.51 8.82 6.57
C VAL A 271 10.03 9.99 5.71
N LEU A 272 9.79 9.78 4.41
CA LEU A 272 9.22 10.81 3.54
C LEU A 272 7.89 11.37 4.10
N LEU A 273 6.97 10.48 4.48
CA LEU A 273 5.67 10.87 5.04
C LEU A 273 5.83 11.63 6.37
N ALA A 274 6.81 11.25 7.20
CA ALA A 274 7.12 11.96 8.44
C ALA A 274 7.63 13.37 8.16
N VAL A 275 8.53 13.55 7.18
CA VAL A 275 9.02 14.88 6.77
C VAL A 275 7.88 15.74 6.26
N GLN A 276 7.05 15.23 5.35
CA GLN A 276 5.89 15.96 4.81
C GLN A 276 4.95 16.42 5.93
N LYS A 277 4.62 15.52 6.87
CA LYS A 277 3.81 15.84 8.06
C LYS A 277 4.43 16.97 8.88
N CYS A 278 5.75 16.91 9.14
CA CYS A 278 6.45 17.94 9.91
C CYS A 278 6.45 19.29 9.18
N VAL A 279 6.69 19.29 7.87
CA VAL A 279 6.65 20.52 7.06
C VAL A 279 5.26 21.14 7.08
N SER A 280 4.20 20.36 6.86
CA SER A 280 2.82 20.84 6.94
C SER A 280 2.47 21.40 8.33
N LEU A 281 2.93 20.73 9.40
CA LEU A 281 2.74 21.20 10.76
C LEU A 281 3.39 22.57 10.97
N ILE A 282 4.67 22.72 10.62
CA ILE A 282 5.40 23.98 10.82
C ILE A 282 4.85 25.09 9.91
N SER A 283 4.46 24.76 8.68
CA SER A 283 3.82 25.72 7.76
C SER A 283 2.54 26.29 8.36
N SER A 284 1.71 25.44 8.97
CA SER A 284 0.50 25.86 9.68
C SER A 284 0.80 26.63 10.96
N GLU A 285 1.78 26.22 11.77
CA GLU A 285 2.14 26.88 13.03
C GLU A 285 2.71 28.29 12.82
N LEU A 286 3.47 28.48 11.74
CA LEU A 286 4.12 29.76 11.41
C LEU A 286 3.28 30.63 10.46
N GLU A 287 2.10 30.16 10.04
CA GLU A 287 1.26 30.80 9.03
C GLU A 287 2.05 31.21 7.76
N LYS A 288 2.98 30.33 7.36
CA LYS A 288 3.94 30.57 6.27
C LYS A 288 3.91 29.42 5.29
N ASP A 289 3.83 29.73 4.02
CA ASP A 289 3.98 28.72 2.97
C ASP A 289 5.43 28.21 2.93
N ILE A 290 5.61 26.92 3.23
CA ILE A 290 6.92 26.27 3.17
C ILE A 290 6.98 25.47 1.88
N VAL A 291 7.76 25.96 0.92
CA VAL A 291 7.99 25.28 -0.34
C VAL A 291 8.79 24.01 -0.07
N PHE A 292 8.14 22.87 -0.25
CA PHE A 292 8.71 21.54 -0.07
C PHE A 292 9.00 20.86 -1.40
N SER A 293 10.15 20.23 -1.50
CA SER A 293 10.53 19.43 -2.66
C SER A 293 11.36 18.26 -2.21
N TYR A 294 11.31 17.13 -2.92
CA TYR A 294 12.08 15.95 -2.54
C TYR A 294 12.48 15.11 -3.75
N LEU A 295 13.52 14.29 -3.56
CA LEU A 295 13.88 13.17 -4.41
C LEU A 295 14.02 11.94 -3.51
N LEU A 296 13.33 10.86 -3.87
CA LEU A 296 13.40 9.57 -3.19
C LEU A 296 14.24 8.58 -4.02
N ASN A 297 15.22 7.93 -3.40
CA ASN A 297 16.12 6.98 -4.02
C ASN A 297 16.84 7.47 -5.32
N PRO A 298 17.25 8.76 -5.50
CA PRO A 298 18.01 9.14 -6.67
C PRO A 298 19.38 8.44 -6.69
N GLN A 299 19.74 7.89 -7.86
CA GLN A 299 21.08 7.39 -8.11
C GLN A 299 21.95 8.55 -8.57
N ILE A 300 23.11 8.72 -7.95
CA ILE A 300 24.02 9.83 -8.19
C ILE A 300 25.45 9.35 -8.43
N THR A 301 26.22 10.17 -9.13
CA THR A 301 27.67 10.03 -9.29
C THR A 301 28.34 11.11 -8.46
N LEU A 302 29.26 10.69 -7.60
CA LEU A 302 30.05 11.57 -6.75
C LEU A 302 31.20 12.23 -7.52
N PRO A 303 31.82 13.30 -6.99
CA PRO A 303 32.93 13.99 -7.65
C PRO A 303 34.14 13.09 -7.92
N ASN A 304 34.32 12.03 -7.13
CA ASN A 304 35.37 11.03 -7.31
C ASN A 304 35.02 9.95 -8.34
N GLY A 305 33.83 10.00 -8.94
CA GLY A 305 33.32 9.03 -9.92
C GLY A 305 32.60 7.82 -9.32
N ASP A 306 32.51 7.71 -7.99
CA ASP A 306 31.79 6.61 -7.34
C ASP A 306 30.28 6.80 -7.43
N ASP A 307 29.57 5.67 -7.44
CA ASP A 307 28.11 5.65 -7.43
C ASP A 307 27.57 5.62 -6.00
N PHE A 308 26.49 6.36 -5.79
CA PHE A 308 25.79 6.43 -4.51
C PHE A 308 24.28 6.55 -4.75
N GLU A 309 23.49 5.99 -3.85
CA GLU A 309 22.04 6.15 -3.80
C GLU A 309 21.68 6.93 -2.54
N LEU A 310 20.94 8.03 -2.68
CA LEU A 310 20.40 8.75 -1.53
C LEU A 310 19.02 8.19 -1.22
N ASP A 311 18.74 7.79 0.01
CA ASP A 311 17.38 7.32 0.36
C ASP A 311 16.35 8.45 0.24
N LEU A 312 16.58 9.57 0.92
CA LEU A 312 15.75 10.78 0.79
C LEU A 312 16.62 12.04 0.83
N ILE A 313 16.50 12.88 -0.20
CA ILE A 313 16.99 14.27 -0.15
C ILE A 313 15.81 15.21 -0.37
N CYS A 314 15.67 16.22 0.48
CA CYS A 314 14.57 17.16 0.39
C CYS A 314 15.00 18.59 0.68
N HIS A 315 14.21 19.52 0.18
CA HIS A 315 14.35 20.95 0.35
C HIS A 315 13.08 21.48 1.03
N ALA A 316 13.27 22.34 2.04
CA ALA A 316 12.19 23.05 2.72
C ALA A 316 12.61 24.53 2.88
N SER A 317 12.06 25.40 2.02
CA SER A 317 12.26 26.86 2.02
C SER A 317 13.68 27.32 2.40
N GLY A 318 14.67 26.94 1.58
CA GLY A 318 16.08 27.32 1.70
C GLY A 318 16.97 26.33 2.47
N SER A 319 16.38 25.35 3.15
CA SER A 319 17.12 24.33 3.92
C SER A 319 17.07 22.98 3.21
N PHE A 320 18.21 22.29 3.16
CA PHE A 320 18.34 20.97 2.53
C PHE A 320 18.58 19.91 3.58
N PHE A 321 17.88 18.79 3.45
CA PHE A 321 18.00 17.65 4.35
C PHE A 321 18.37 16.42 3.53
N TRP A 322 19.27 15.62 4.09
CA TRP A 322 19.50 14.26 3.63
C TRP A 322 19.18 13.30 4.77
N ILE A 323 18.32 12.33 4.49
CA ILE A 323 17.91 11.32 5.45
C ILE A 323 18.20 9.93 4.89
N GLU A 324 19.01 9.16 5.60
CA GLU A 324 19.32 7.75 5.32
C GLU A 324 18.44 6.86 6.20
N ALA A 325 17.72 5.92 5.60
CA ALA A 325 16.76 5.03 6.22
C ALA A 325 17.29 3.58 6.25
N LYS A 326 17.80 3.11 7.39
CA LYS A 326 18.38 1.76 7.50
C LYS A 326 17.55 0.81 8.35
N SER A 327 16.85 -0.13 7.71
CA SER A 327 16.06 -1.17 8.38
C SER A 327 16.84 -2.45 8.77
N GLY A 328 18.17 -2.42 8.66
CA GLY A 328 19.07 -3.58 8.85
C GLY A 328 20.41 -3.21 9.47
N ASN A 329 21.44 -4.05 9.31
CA ASN A 329 22.75 -3.81 9.92
C ASN A 329 23.42 -2.54 9.35
N TYR A 330 23.67 -1.56 10.22
CA TYR A 330 24.25 -0.27 9.86
C TYR A 330 25.77 -0.17 10.12
N GLN A 331 26.33 -1.05 10.95
CA GLN A 331 27.69 -0.87 11.50
C GLN A 331 28.77 -0.81 10.43
N GLN A 332 28.60 -1.58 9.35
CA GLN A 332 29.58 -1.65 8.26
C GLN A 332 29.52 -0.43 7.32
N HIS A 333 28.46 0.38 7.40
CA HIS A 333 28.18 1.43 6.42
C HIS A 333 28.13 2.83 7.03
N ILE A 334 28.02 2.98 8.35
CA ILE A 334 27.91 4.30 8.99
C ILE A 334 29.05 5.27 8.66
N SER A 335 30.27 4.77 8.46
CA SER A 335 31.41 5.59 8.01
C SER A 335 31.27 6.08 6.58
N LYS A 336 30.60 5.32 5.69
CA LYS A 336 30.27 5.75 4.32
C LYS A 336 29.27 6.90 4.37
N TYR A 337 28.25 6.78 5.21
CA TYR A 337 27.21 7.80 5.36
C TYR A 337 27.75 9.11 5.96
N SER A 338 28.61 9.03 6.99
CA SER A 338 29.24 10.22 7.55
C SER A 338 30.21 10.92 6.59
N LYS A 339 30.76 10.23 5.59
CA LYS A 339 31.53 10.89 4.51
C LYS A 339 30.60 11.59 3.54
N MET A 340 29.46 10.99 3.24
CA MET A 340 28.46 11.56 2.35
C MET A 340 27.89 12.88 2.87
N SER A 341 27.60 12.99 4.16
CA SER A 341 27.14 14.27 4.75
C SER A 341 28.14 15.41 4.53
N LYS A 342 29.44 15.10 4.58
CA LYS A 342 30.51 16.06 4.30
C LYS A 342 30.58 16.44 2.83
N ILE A 343 30.37 15.50 1.91
CA ILE A 343 30.32 15.77 0.46
C ILE A 343 29.10 16.66 0.13
N LEU A 344 27.95 16.39 0.76
CA LEU A 344 26.75 17.23 0.67
C LEU A 344 26.91 18.57 1.39
N ASN A 345 27.99 18.78 2.15
CA ASN A 345 28.24 19.98 2.94
C ASN A 345 27.02 20.37 3.81
N LEU A 346 26.43 19.36 4.47
CA LEU A 346 25.31 19.53 5.40
C LEU A 346 25.81 19.43 6.84
N ASP A 347 25.20 20.21 7.74
CA ASP A 347 25.46 20.07 9.17
C ASP A 347 24.81 18.79 9.73
N SER A 348 25.11 18.45 10.99
CA SER A 348 24.59 17.24 11.62
C SER A 348 23.07 17.23 11.81
N ARG A 349 22.40 18.39 11.90
CA ARG A 349 20.94 18.48 12.02
C ARG A 349 20.25 18.19 10.68
N HIS A 350 20.93 18.52 9.59
CA HIS A 350 20.45 18.34 8.21
C HIS A 350 20.87 17.01 7.57
N SER A 351 21.75 16.25 8.22
CA SER A 351 22.10 14.88 7.82
C SER A 351 21.62 13.90 8.89
N ILE A 352 20.60 13.11 8.59
CA ILE A 352 19.89 12.27 9.56
C ILE A 352 20.01 10.80 9.14
N MET A 353 20.27 9.91 10.09
CA MET A 353 20.21 8.46 9.89
C MET A 353 19.13 7.86 10.80
N VAL A 354 18.14 7.22 10.19
CA VAL A 354 17.01 6.61 10.88
C VAL A 354 17.25 5.11 11.03
N LEU A 355 17.28 4.65 12.28
CA LEU A 355 17.51 3.28 12.68
C LEU A 355 16.35 2.80 13.56
N PRO A 356 15.47 1.90 13.10
CA PRO A 356 14.29 1.52 13.88
C PRO A 356 14.63 0.63 15.10
N ASP A 357 15.71 -0.15 15.02
CA ASP A 357 16.10 -1.15 16.03
C ASP A 357 17.35 -0.72 16.83
N ILE A 358 17.35 0.49 17.38
CA ILE A 358 18.46 1.00 18.21
C ILE A 358 17.94 1.73 19.46
N SER A 359 18.70 1.64 20.56
CA SER A 359 18.39 2.37 21.79
C SER A 359 18.82 3.84 21.70
N GLU A 360 18.14 4.71 22.42
CA GLU A 360 18.44 6.16 22.46
C GLU A 360 19.89 6.45 22.90
N ASP A 361 20.40 5.78 23.95
CA ASP A 361 21.80 5.93 24.38
C ASP A 361 22.80 5.66 23.24
N ARG A 362 22.48 4.70 22.36
CA ARG A 362 23.33 4.37 21.21
C ARG A 362 23.16 5.41 20.11
N CYS A 363 21.95 5.93 19.88
CA CYS A 363 21.72 7.07 18.98
C CYS A 363 22.61 8.26 19.36
N THR A 364 22.63 8.64 20.65
CA THR A 364 23.46 9.74 21.14
C THR A 364 24.95 9.47 20.95
N ALA A 365 25.41 8.25 21.26
CA ALA A 365 26.80 7.87 21.06
C ALA A 365 27.21 7.92 19.57
N LEU A 366 26.39 7.40 18.66
CA LEU A 366 26.67 7.43 17.23
C LEU A 366 26.63 8.85 16.67
N THR A 367 25.65 9.67 17.09
CA THR A 367 25.57 11.09 16.73
C THR A 367 26.83 11.86 17.15
N SER A 368 27.42 11.50 18.29
CA SER A 368 28.66 12.14 18.77
C SER A 368 29.91 11.71 17.99
N LEU A 369 29.89 10.52 17.39
CA LEU A 369 31.01 9.94 16.67
C LEU A 369 31.01 10.30 15.17
N PHE A 370 29.85 10.57 14.60
CA PHE A 370 29.67 10.78 13.17
C PHE A 370 29.13 12.18 12.88
N SER A 371 29.41 12.71 11.70
CA SER A 371 28.92 14.03 11.28
C SER A 371 27.47 13.97 10.79
N MET A 372 26.59 13.33 11.57
CA MET A 372 25.17 13.15 11.27
C MET A 372 24.39 12.81 12.55
N THR A 373 23.14 13.25 12.60
CA THR A 373 22.21 12.86 13.66
C THR A 373 21.73 11.44 13.43
N VAL A 374 21.81 10.59 14.44
CA VAL A 374 21.29 9.22 14.41
C VAL A 374 20.10 9.13 15.34
N CYS A 375 18.97 8.63 14.86
CA CYS A 375 17.74 8.55 15.65
C CYS A 375 16.94 7.27 15.39
N SER A 376 16.06 6.96 16.34
CA SER A 376 15.01 5.94 16.19
C SER A 376 13.75 6.55 15.56
N LEU A 377 12.77 5.70 15.24
CA LEU A 377 11.47 6.15 14.74
C LEU A 377 10.74 7.08 15.72
N SER A 378 10.87 6.83 17.03
CA SER A 378 10.20 7.62 18.07
C SER A 378 10.69 9.06 18.15
N CYS A 379 11.96 9.31 17.82
CA CYS A 379 12.57 10.63 17.92
C CYS A 379 12.59 11.39 16.58
N LEU A 380 12.23 10.73 15.47
CA LEU A 380 12.37 11.30 14.13
C LEU A 380 11.55 12.59 13.97
N GLU A 381 10.26 12.56 14.30
CA GLU A 381 9.39 13.72 14.13
C GLU A 381 9.85 14.91 14.99
N GLU A 382 10.28 14.66 16.23
CA GLU A 382 10.78 15.69 17.14
C GLU A 382 12.01 16.42 16.57
N ILE A 383 12.99 15.65 16.07
CA ILE A 383 14.22 16.19 15.47
C ILE A 383 13.90 17.02 14.22
N LEU A 384 13.00 16.53 13.37
CA LEU A 384 12.58 17.23 12.15
C LEU A 384 11.85 18.53 12.49
N VAL A 385 10.89 18.48 13.40
CA VAL A 385 10.12 19.64 13.86
C VAL A 385 11.03 20.71 14.47
N GLU A 386 11.96 20.33 15.34
CA GLU A 386 12.91 21.28 15.93
C GLU A 386 13.79 21.94 14.86
N THR A 387 14.33 21.14 13.94
CA THR A 387 15.26 21.63 12.91
C THR A 387 14.54 22.54 11.92
N ILE A 388 13.43 22.07 11.32
CA ILE A 388 12.65 22.84 10.35
C ILE A 388 12.16 24.15 10.98
N ARG A 389 11.61 24.12 12.20
CA ARG A 389 11.15 25.34 12.88
C ARG A 389 12.28 26.35 13.07
N LYS A 390 13.45 25.87 13.52
CA LYS A 390 14.61 26.74 13.73
C LYS A 390 15.07 27.38 12.42
N ASP A 391 15.12 26.64 11.32
CA ASP A 391 15.60 27.17 10.06
C ASP A 391 14.58 28.09 9.35
N GLN A 392 13.30 28.02 9.73
CA GLN A 392 12.25 28.92 9.22
C GLN A 392 12.03 30.21 10.04
N THR A 393 12.64 30.29 11.22
CA THR A 393 12.51 31.43 12.16
C THR A 393 13.76 32.31 12.22
N VAL A 394 14.86 31.86 11.64
CA VAL A 394 16.11 32.63 11.42
C VAL A 394 16.02 33.33 10.07
#